data_AF-A0A1F9ZIH8-F1
#
_entry.id   AF-A0A1F9ZIH8-F1
#
_cell.length_a   1.000
_cell.length_b   1.000
_cell.length_c   1.000
_cell.angle_alpha   90.00
_cell.angle_beta   90.00
_cell.angle_gamma   90.00
#
_symmetry.space_group_name_H-M   'P 1'
#
loop_
_entity.id
_entity.type
_entity.pdbx_description
1 polymer ?
#
loop_
_entity_poly.entity_id
_entity_poly.type
_entity_poly.pdbx_seq_one_letter_code
_entity_poly.pdbx_strand_id
1 'polypeptide(L)'
;MRHHSRGPTKKLAPAVSPETACPHEYREDEGLQLEIDCMDCPGANDLTNNRCLSGILNIISRSARPDAIVLKRFMEKRYRGAELEWIGWLAHELAVYTRAMNSTDRPSDRRCRTCPASKDRILPTMKRMLLEDPRGYRARWSAMADDLRSNCRSVSCAESQKCLDETLCIVNLSGGI
;
A
#
# COMPACT_ATOMS: atom_id res chain seq x y z
N MET A 1 10.07 -40.26 36.65
CA MET A 1 9.16 -39.64 35.66
C MET A 1 9.42 -38.13 35.67
N ARG A 2 9.94 -37.57 34.58
CA ARG A 2 10.38 -36.16 34.50
C ARG A 2 9.23 -35.28 33.99
N HIS A 3 8.81 -34.32 34.81
CA HIS A 3 7.90 -33.24 34.41
C HIS A 3 8.63 -32.29 33.44
N HIS A 4 8.17 -32.22 32.20
CA HIS A 4 8.55 -31.16 31.27
C HIS A 4 7.60 -29.98 31.45
N SER A 5 8.09 -28.92 32.08
CA SER A 5 7.48 -27.60 32.15
C SER A 5 7.43 -26.98 30.74
N ARG A 6 6.23 -26.86 30.19
CA ARG A 6 5.96 -26.06 28.99
C ARG A 6 6.14 -24.58 29.35
N GLY A 7 7.24 -23.99 28.91
CA GLY A 7 7.43 -22.54 28.97
C GLY A 7 6.38 -21.78 28.15
N PRO A 8 6.20 -20.48 28.39
CA PRO A 8 5.18 -19.67 27.71
C PRO A 8 5.51 -19.61 26.22
N THR A 9 4.66 -20.23 25.39
CA THR A 9 4.68 -20.02 23.95
C THR A 9 4.35 -18.55 23.71
N LYS A 10 5.35 -17.76 23.25
CA LYS A 10 5.09 -16.46 22.64
C LYS A 10 3.98 -16.69 21.63
N LYS A 11 2.77 -16.18 21.90
CA LYS A 11 1.69 -16.15 20.92
C LYS A 11 2.27 -15.43 19.72
N LEU A 12 2.57 -16.19 18.66
CA LEU A 12 2.88 -15.63 17.36
C LEU A 12 1.63 -14.84 16.98
N ALA A 13 1.70 -13.52 17.13
CA ALA A 13 0.67 -12.65 16.60
C ALA A 13 0.48 -13.04 15.13
N PRO A 14 -0.77 -13.25 14.67
CA PRO A 14 -1.02 -13.61 13.28
C PRO A 14 -0.25 -12.65 12.38
N ALA A 15 0.34 -13.16 11.29
CA ALA A 15 0.91 -12.30 10.27
C ALA A 15 -0.23 -11.49 9.66
N VAL A 16 -0.45 -10.28 10.20
CA VAL A 16 -1.54 -9.43 9.77
C VAL A 16 -1.19 -8.92 8.36
N SER A 17 -2.12 -9.12 7.43
CA SER A 17 -1.97 -8.71 6.03
C SER A 17 -1.64 -7.22 5.94
N PRO A 18 -0.72 -6.79 5.05
CA PRO A 18 -0.42 -5.37 4.81
C PRO A 18 -1.62 -4.57 4.27
N GLU A 19 -2.72 -5.24 3.92
CA GLU A 19 -3.99 -4.61 3.53
C GLU A 19 -4.92 -4.29 4.72
N THR A 20 -4.53 -4.66 5.95
CA THR A 20 -5.35 -4.48 7.15
C THR A 20 -5.26 -3.05 7.64
N ALA A 21 -6.40 -2.40 7.85
CA ALA A 21 -6.49 -1.09 8.47
C ALA A 21 -6.45 -1.19 10.01
N CYS A 22 -5.83 -0.21 10.68
CA CYS A 22 -5.95 -0.08 12.14
C CYS A 22 -7.35 0.45 12.51
N PRO A 23 -7.85 0.17 13.74
CA PRO A 23 -8.96 0.91 14.33
C PRO A 23 -8.65 2.42 14.33
N HIS A 24 -9.59 3.23 13.87
CA HIS A 24 -9.38 4.66 13.69
C HIS A 24 -10.67 5.46 13.80
N GLU A 25 -10.52 6.74 14.08
CA GLU A 25 -11.59 7.73 14.12
C GLU A 25 -11.14 9.00 13.40
N TYR A 26 -12.08 9.68 12.75
CA TYR A 26 -11.86 11.04 12.26
C TYR A 26 -12.46 12.03 13.26
N ARG A 27 -11.70 13.04 13.64
CA ARG A 27 -12.14 14.10 14.56
C ARG A 27 -11.91 15.48 13.95
N GLU A 28 -12.86 16.38 14.17
CA GLU A 28 -12.72 17.77 13.79
C GLU A 28 -12.22 18.55 15.00
N ASP A 29 -10.91 18.77 15.06
CA ASP A 29 -10.23 19.56 16.09
C ASP A 29 -9.07 20.27 15.39
N GLU A 30 -9.09 21.60 15.30
CA GLU A 30 -8.12 22.37 14.49
C GLU A 30 -7.93 21.81 13.05
N GLY A 31 -9.01 21.36 12.42
CA GLY A 31 -8.98 20.65 11.13
C GLY A 31 -9.37 19.18 11.26
N LEU A 32 -9.32 18.45 10.14
CA LEU A 32 -9.68 17.04 10.09
C LEU A 32 -8.50 16.17 10.56
N GLN A 33 -8.61 15.58 11.74
CA GLN A 33 -7.59 14.69 12.31
C GLN A 33 -7.97 13.23 12.11
N LEU A 34 -7.03 12.41 11.66
CA LEU A 34 -7.11 10.96 11.70
C LEU A 34 -6.46 10.45 12.99
N GLU A 35 -7.27 9.97 13.93
CA GLU A 35 -6.80 9.40 15.19
C GLU A 35 -6.79 7.88 15.14
N ILE A 36 -5.73 7.28 15.66
CA ILE A 36 -5.54 5.83 15.60
C ILE A 36 -5.14 5.32 16.97
N ASP A 37 -6.00 4.47 17.53
CA ASP A 37 -5.67 3.74 18.74
C ASP A 37 -4.72 2.57 18.40
N CYS A 38 -3.45 2.77 18.74
CA CYS A 38 -2.39 1.80 18.51
C CYS A 38 -2.32 0.73 19.61
N MET A 39 -3.22 0.72 20.60
CA MET A 39 -3.29 -0.36 21.59
C MET A 39 -3.69 -1.69 20.93
N ASP A 40 -4.62 -1.62 19.98
CA ASP A 40 -5.17 -2.77 19.28
C ASP A 40 -4.58 -2.96 17.86
N CYS A 41 -3.76 -2.01 17.38
CA CYS A 41 -3.13 -2.15 16.07
C CYS A 41 -1.88 -3.06 16.14
N PRO A 42 -1.71 -4.03 15.21
CA PRO A 42 -0.50 -4.86 15.11
C PRO A 42 0.74 -4.09 14.64
N GLY A 43 0.57 -2.86 14.16
CA GLY A 43 1.66 -1.97 13.72
C GLY A 43 2.43 -1.35 14.88
N ALA A 44 3.56 -0.70 14.57
CA ALA A 44 4.24 0.16 15.54
C ALA A 44 3.44 1.47 15.72
N ASN A 45 3.54 2.12 16.89
CA ASN A 45 3.11 3.52 17.10
C ASN A 45 4.14 4.45 16.44
N ASP A 46 4.40 4.27 15.15
CA ASP A 46 5.41 5.02 14.40
C ASP A 46 5.24 4.89 12.88
N LEU A 47 5.11 6.02 12.17
CA LEU A 47 5.00 6.04 10.71
C LEU A 47 6.31 5.71 9.98
N THR A 48 7.45 5.67 10.70
CA THR A 48 8.70 5.13 10.16
C THR A 48 8.65 3.62 9.92
N ASN A 49 7.70 2.93 10.56
CA ASN A 49 7.46 1.51 10.38
C ASN A 49 6.55 1.26 9.17
N ASN A 50 7.04 0.50 8.19
CA ASN A 50 6.30 0.20 6.96
C ASN A 50 4.93 -0.44 7.21
N ARG A 51 4.77 -1.30 8.23
CA ARG A 51 3.45 -1.90 8.52
C ARG A 51 2.46 -0.89 9.05
N CYS A 52 2.90 -0.02 9.97
CA CYS A 52 2.07 1.06 10.47
C CYS A 52 1.63 1.95 9.30
N LEU A 53 2.59 2.44 8.53
CA LEU A 53 2.34 3.30 7.39
C LEU A 53 1.39 2.65 6.37
N SER A 54 1.59 1.40 5.99
CA SER A 54 0.67 0.71 5.07
C SER A 54 -0.75 0.61 5.62
N GLY A 55 -0.92 0.38 6.92
CA GLY A 55 -2.22 0.45 7.59
C GLY A 55 -2.88 1.83 7.44
N ILE A 56 -2.10 2.91 7.65
CA ILE A 56 -2.55 4.29 7.44
C ILE A 56 -2.96 4.53 5.98
N LEU A 57 -2.13 4.11 5.03
CA LEU A 57 -2.41 4.31 3.61
C LEU A 57 -3.73 3.64 3.21
N ASN A 58 -4.02 2.44 3.72
CA ASN A 58 -5.29 1.78 3.49
C ASN A 58 -6.50 2.55 4.04
N ILE A 59 -6.34 3.28 5.14
CA ILE A 59 -7.38 4.15 5.71
C ILE A 59 -7.58 5.38 4.82
N ILE A 60 -6.50 6.11 4.55
CA ILE A 60 -6.56 7.39 3.83
C ILE A 60 -6.98 7.19 2.36
N SER A 61 -6.53 6.11 1.71
CA SER A 61 -6.87 5.84 0.31
C SER A 61 -8.37 5.61 0.05
N ARG A 62 -9.17 5.40 1.10
CA ARG A 62 -10.62 5.14 1.04
C ARG A 62 -11.48 6.26 1.64
N SER A 63 -10.83 7.30 2.17
CA SER A 63 -11.47 8.28 3.05
C SER A 63 -11.01 9.70 2.70
N ALA A 64 -11.46 10.68 3.48
CA ALA A 64 -10.96 12.05 3.35
C ALA A 64 -9.48 12.15 3.76
N ARG A 65 -8.75 13.03 3.09
CA ARG A 65 -7.37 13.37 3.43
C ARG A 65 -7.38 14.19 4.73
N PRO A 66 -6.75 13.71 5.81
CA PRO A 66 -6.68 14.47 7.05
C PRO A 66 -5.63 15.59 6.97
N ASP A 67 -5.76 16.57 7.85
CA ASP A 67 -4.81 17.65 8.13
C ASP A 67 -3.76 17.24 9.19
N ALA A 68 -4.04 16.20 9.96
CA ALA A 68 -3.11 15.59 10.91
C ALA A 68 -3.37 14.09 11.11
N ILE A 69 -2.31 13.32 11.38
CA ILE A 69 -2.43 11.93 11.87
C ILE A 69 -1.95 11.89 13.32
N VAL A 70 -2.77 11.33 14.21
CA VAL A 70 -2.44 11.16 15.62
C VAL A 70 -2.43 9.68 15.97
N LEU A 71 -1.24 9.18 16.33
CA LEU A 71 -1.07 7.80 16.79
C LEU A 71 -1.10 7.78 18.32
N LYS A 72 -2.14 7.18 18.90
CA LYS A 72 -2.36 7.11 20.35
C LYS A 72 -1.91 5.76 20.90
N ARG A 73 -1.04 5.77 21.91
CA ARG A 73 -0.69 4.60 22.72
C ARG A 73 -0.35 5.07 24.15
N PHE A 74 0.80 4.68 24.69
CA PHE A 74 1.34 5.26 25.94
C PHE A 74 1.75 6.73 25.79
N MET A 75 2.08 7.14 24.56
CA MET A 75 2.37 8.52 24.18
C MET A 75 1.63 8.83 22.88
N GLU A 76 1.25 10.10 22.71
CA GLU A 76 0.64 10.57 21.46
C GLU A 76 1.73 11.08 20.52
N LYS A 77 1.73 10.60 19.28
CA LYS A 77 2.56 11.14 18.20
C LYS A 77 1.66 11.80 17.18
N ARG A 78 1.91 13.08 16.91
CA ARG A 78 1.15 13.87 15.95
C ARG A 78 2.02 14.20 14.73
N TYR A 79 1.53 13.85 13.55
CA TYR A 79 2.19 14.05 12.27
C TYR A 79 1.41 15.09 11.44
N ARG A 80 2.12 16.11 10.94
CA ARG A 80 1.58 17.25 10.17
C ARG A 80 2.61 17.71 9.12
N GLY A 81 2.21 18.60 8.21
CA GLY A 81 3.12 19.24 7.25
C GLY A 81 3.68 18.29 6.19
N ALA A 82 4.96 18.45 5.84
CA ALA A 82 5.60 17.74 4.72
C ALA A 82 5.51 16.20 4.80
N GLU A 83 5.60 15.64 6.00
CA GLU A 83 5.47 14.19 6.19
C GLU A 83 4.04 13.72 5.84
N LEU A 84 3.02 14.49 6.24
CA LEU A 84 1.64 14.20 5.90
C LEU A 84 1.34 14.41 4.41
N GLU A 85 1.96 15.41 3.77
CA GLU A 85 1.86 15.59 2.32
C GLU A 85 2.41 14.38 1.56
N TRP A 86 3.56 13.88 1.99
CA TRP A 86 4.16 12.67 1.41
C TRP A 86 3.28 11.43 1.62
N ILE A 87 2.71 11.25 2.82
CA ILE A 87 1.73 10.17 3.09
C ILE A 87 0.50 10.33 2.20
N GLY A 88 0.00 11.56 2.04
CA GLY A 88 -1.14 11.87 1.19
C GLY A 88 -0.88 11.50 -0.27
N TRP A 89 0.32 11.76 -0.78
CA TRP A 89 0.74 11.34 -2.12
C TRP A 89 0.73 9.81 -2.26
N LEU A 90 1.32 9.07 -1.31
CA LEU A 90 1.28 7.60 -1.31
C LEU A 90 -0.14 7.04 -1.23
N ALA A 91 -1.01 7.66 -0.44
CA ALA A 91 -2.40 7.24 -0.30
C ALA A 91 -3.19 7.49 -1.58
N HIS A 92 -2.88 8.58 -2.29
CA HIS A 92 -3.44 8.86 -3.61
C HIS A 92 -3.01 7.80 -4.63
N GLU A 93 -1.71 7.46 -4.69
CA GLU A 93 -1.20 6.36 -5.50
C GLU A 93 -1.94 5.05 -5.21
N LEU A 94 -2.09 4.69 -3.94
CA LEU A 94 -2.84 3.51 -3.52
C LEU A 94 -4.31 3.54 -3.99
N ALA A 95 -4.96 4.69 -3.92
CA ALA A 95 -6.31 4.89 -4.42
C ALA A 95 -6.39 4.76 -5.96
N VAL A 96 -5.37 5.23 -6.69
CA VAL A 96 -5.26 5.04 -8.15
C VAL A 96 -5.16 3.55 -8.49
N TYR A 97 -4.27 2.79 -7.83
CA TYR A 97 -4.20 1.33 -8.02
C TYR A 97 -5.53 0.66 -7.77
N THR A 98 -6.18 0.99 -6.65
CA THR A 98 -7.45 0.36 -6.25
C THR A 98 -8.56 0.67 -7.26
N ARG A 99 -8.66 1.92 -7.73
CA ARG A 99 -9.63 2.31 -8.75
C ARG A 99 -9.35 1.62 -10.09
N ALA A 100 -8.09 1.62 -10.54
CA ALA A 100 -7.70 0.98 -11.79
C ALA A 100 -7.99 -0.53 -11.77
N MET A 101 -7.73 -1.21 -10.65
CA MET A 101 -8.06 -2.62 -10.48
C MET A 101 -9.56 -2.88 -10.54
N ASN A 102 -10.39 -1.98 -9.99
CA ASN A 102 -11.84 -2.11 -10.00
C ASN A 102 -12.48 -1.72 -11.34
N SER A 103 -11.83 -0.85 -12.13
CA SER A 103 -12.33 -0.39 -13.43
C SER A 103 -11.77 -1.19 -14.61
N THR A 104 -10.74 -2.02 -14.40
CA THR A 104 -10.18 -2.86 -15.46
C THR A 104 -11.10 -4.03 -15.70
N ASP A 105 -11.71 -4.09 -16.89
CA ASP A 105 -12.47 -5.25 -17.32
C ASP A 105 -11.57 -6.47 -17.41
N ARG A 106 -12.05 -7.56 -16.84
CA ARG A 106 -11.33 -8.83 -16.87
C ARG A 106 -11.21 -9.31 -18.32
N PRO A 107 -10.01 -9.66 -18.82
CA PRO A 107 -9.85 -10.10 -20.20
C PRO A 107 -10.74 -11.31 -20.52
N SER A 108 -11.42 -11.25 -21.67
CA SER A 108 -12.23 -12.36 -22.18
C SER A 108 -11.34 -13.54 -22.58
N ASP A 109 -10.19 -13.28 -23.24
CA ASP A 109 -9.22 -14.29 -23.61
C ASP A 109 -8.47 -14.85 -22.39
N ARG A 110 -8.47 -16.19 -22.27
CA ARG A 110 -7.74 -16.93 -21.23
C ARG A 110 -6.24 -16.65 -21.25
N ARG A 111 -5.62 -16.44 -22.42
CA ARG A 111 -4.17 -16.16 -22.56
C ARG A 111 -3.81 -14.83 -21.94
N CYS A 112 -4.66 -13.82 -22.09
CA CYS A 112 -4.47 -12.50 -21.49
C CYS A 112 -4.55 -12.54 -19.95
N ARG A 113 -5.39 -13.41 -19.37
CA ARG A 113 -5.51 -13.55 -17.89
C ARG A 113 -4.23 -14.05 -17.21
N THR A 114 -3.38 -14.76 -17.94
CA THR A 114 -2.09 -15.26 -17.45
C THR A 114 -0.90 -14.48 -17.99
N CYS A 115 -1.13 -13.48 -18.83
CA CYS A 115 -0.08 -12.68 -19.44
C CYS A 115 0.62 -11.82 -18.36
N PRO A 116 1.95 -11.88 -18.22
CA PRO A 116 2.69 -11.02 -17.30
C PRO A 116 2.48 -9.52 -17.58
N ALA A 117 2.23 -9.17 -18.84
CA ALA A 117 1.99 -7.79 -19.28
C ALA A 117 0.54 -7.31 -19.09
N SER A 118 -0.35 -8.16 -18.56
CA SER A 118 -1.75 -7.76 -18.36
C SER A 118 -1.92 -6.82 -17.17
N LYS A 119 -2.86 -5.87 -17.29
CA LYS A 119 -3.27 -4.96 -16.22
C LYS A 119 -3.65 -5.72 -14.93
N ASP A 120 -4.37 -6.84 -15.07
CA ASP A 120 -4.74 -7.76 -13.99
C ASP A 120 -3.55 -8.30 -13.17
N ARG A 121 -2.35 -8.35 -13.76
CA ARG A 121 -1.13 -8.83 -13.10
C ARG A 121 -0.25 -7.69 -12.61
N ILE A 122 -0.12 -6.64 -13.41
CA ILE A 122 0.75 -5.51 -13.10
C ILE A 122 0.17 -4.69 -11.95
N LEU A 123 -1.11 -4.31 -11.99
CA LEU A 123 -1.71 -3.42 -10.97
C LEU A 123 -1.62 -4.00 -9.55
N PRO A 124 -1.98 -5.27 -9.29
CA PRO A 124 -1.81 -5.86 -7.95
C PRO A 124 -0.34 -5.95 -7.53
N THR A 125 0.58 -6.16 -8.48
CA THR A 125 2.02 -6.21 -8.19
C THR A 125 2.53 -4.86 -7.72
N MET A 126 2.16 -3.78 -8.41
CA MET A 126 2.54 -2.41 -8.04
C MET A 126 1.92 -2.00 -6.70
N LYS A 127 0.62 -2.29 -6.49
CA LYS A 127 -0.07 -2.08 -5.21
C LYS A 127 0.66 -2.79 -4.07
N ARG A 128 1.03 -4.06 -4.27
CA ARG A 128 1.74 -4.85 -3.26
C ARG A 128 3.10 -4.25 -2.94
N MET A 129 3.88 -3.84 -3.94
CA MET A 129 5.19 -3.22 -3.73
C MET A 129 5.09 -1.90 -2.95
N LEU A 130 4.07 -1.09 -3.23
CA LEU A 130 3.77 0.12 -2.46
C LEU A 130 3.49 -0.21 -0.99
N LEU A 131 2.69 -1.24 -0.71
CA LEU A 131 2.32 -1.63 0.67
C LEU A 131 3.42 -2.41 1.42
N GLU A 132 4.32 -3.08 0.71
CA GLU A 132 5.45 -3.80 1.35
C GLU A 132 6.53 -2.84 1.83
N ASP A 133 6.82 -1.79 1.06
CA ASP A 133 7.78 -0.76 1.45
C ASP A 133 7.40 0.62 0.87
N PRO A 134 6.47 1.34 1.53
CA PRO A 134 6.00 2.63 1.05
C PRO A 134 7.10 3.70 1.06
N ARG A 135 8.05 3.60 2.00
CA ARG A 135 9.16 4.55 2.14
C ARG A 135 10.14 4.45 0.98
N GLY A 136 10.51 3.23 0.60
CA GLY A 136 11.38 2.98 -0.56
C GLY A 136 10.65 3.00 -1.90
N TYR A 137 9.33 3.17 -1.92
CA TYR A 137 8.52 3.05 -3.13
C TYR A 137 8.91 4.07 -4.21
N ARG A 138 8.94 5.37 -3.86
CA ARG A 138 9.24 6.44 -4.82
C ARG A 138 10.66 6.31 -5.39
N ALA A 139 11.64 6.01 -4.54
CA ALA A 139 13.03 5.88 -4.96
C ALA A 139 13.26 4.68 -5.90
N ARG A 140 12.45 3.62 -5.77
CA ARG A 140 12.57 2.39 -6.58
C ARG A 140 11.63 2.35 -7.77
N TRP A 141 10.87 3.42 -8.01
CA TRP A 141 9.89 3.48 -9.10
C TRP A 141 10.50 3.15 -10.46
N SER A 142 11.63 3.80 -10.80
CA SER A 142 12.31 3.58 -12.08
C SER A 142 12.77 2.14 -12.25
N ALA A 143 13.45 1.59 -11.24
CA ALA A 143 13.89 0.20 -11.24
C ALA A 143 12.72 -0.78 -11.38
N MET A 144 11.61 -0.54 -10.66
CA MET A 144 10.40 -1.34 -10.77
C MET A 144 9.78 -1.26 -12.19
N ALA A 145 9.71 -0.07 -12.77
CA ALA A 145 9.18 0.12 -14.12
C ALA A 145 10.06 -0.60 -15.16
N ASP A 146 11.37 -0.57 -15.00
CA ASP A 146 12.32 -1.27 -15.87
C ASP A 146 12.24 -2.79 -15.71
N ASP A 147 12.08 -3.29 -14.49
CA ASP A 147 11.83 -4.72 -14.24
C ASP A 147 10.52 -5.18 -14.89
N LEU A 148 9.45 -4.40 -14.80
CA LEU A 148 8.18 -4.68 -15.48
C LEU A 148 8.35 -4.69 -17.01
N ARG A 149 9.09 -3.73 -17.58
CA ARG A 149 9.42 -3.70 -19.02
C ARG A 149 10.23 -4.92 -19.45
N SER A 150 11.26 -5.27 -18.68
CA SER A 150 12.10 -6.44 -18.94
C SER A 150 11.27 -7.74 -18.95
N ASN A 151 10.41 -7.91 -17.95
CA ASN A 151 9.50 -9.05 -17.86
C ASN A 151 8.54 -9.10 -19.05
N CYS A 152 8.03 -7.96 -19.52
CA CYS A 152 7.11 -7.92 -20.67
C CYS A 152 7.80 -8.21 -22.01
N ARG A 153 9.08 -7.86 -22.18
CA ARG A 153 9.86 -8.18 -23.39
C ARG A 153 10.03 -9.68 -23.63
N SER A 154 10.00 -10.49 -22.57
CA SER A 154 10.08 -11.94 -22.69
C SER A 154 8.75 -12.61 -23.08
N VAL A 155 7.66 -11.83 -23.17
CA VAL A 155 6.33 -12.33 -23.55
C VAL A 155 6.18 -12.34 -25.07
N SER A 156 5.77 -13.48 -25.64
CA SER A 156 5.56 -13.66 -27.09
C SER A 156 4.33 -12.96 -27.68
N CYS A 157 3.75 -12.00 -26.97
CA CYS A 157 2.55 -11.26 -27.38
C CYS A 157 2.95 -9.92 -28.01
N ALA A 158 2.47 -9.64 -29.23
CA ALA A 158 2.74 -8.38 -29.92
C ALA A 158 2.22 -7.14 -29.18
N GLU A 159 1.14 -7.29 -28.40
CA GLU A 159 0.50 -6.21 -27.65
C GLU A 159 1.06 -6.04 -26.22
N SER A 160 2.06 -6.84 -25.81
CA SER A 160 2.56 -6.85 -24.42
C SER A 160 3.06 -5.48 -23.97
N GLN A 161 3.86 -4.82 -24.81
CA GLN A 161 4.43 -3.52 -24.51
C GLN A 161 3.36 -2.44 -24.37
N LYS A 162 2.37 -2.45 -25.26
CA LYS A 162 1.23 -1.53 -25.19
C LYS A 162 0.41 -1.72 -23.91
N CYS A 163 0.12 -2.96 -23.54
CA CYS A 163 -0.60 -3.26 -22.30
C CYS A 163 0.14 -2.74 -21.05
N LEU A 164 1.47 -2.89 -21.03
CA LEU A 164 2.31 -2.36 -19.97
C LEU A 164 2.29 -0.82 -19.96
N ASP A 165 2.51 -0.17 -21.10
CA ASP A 165 2.60 1.28 -21.19
C ASP A 165 1.26 1.94 -20.81
N GLU A 166 0.13 1.37 -21.24
CA GLU A 166 -1.19 1.80 -20.77
C GLU A 166 -1.34 1.67 -19.25
N THR A 167 -0.82 0.58 -18.67
CA THR A 167 -0.85 0.38 -17.21
C THR A 167 -0.02 1.43 -16.52
N LEU A 168 1.21 1.67 -16.99
CA LEU A 168 2.12 2.66 -16.43
C LEU A 168 1.59 4.09 -16.60
N CYS A 169 0.89 4.40 -17.68
CA CYS A 169 0.25 5.71 -17.87
C CYS A 169 -0.83 5.99 -16.83
N ILE A 170 -1.63 4.99 -16.43
CA ILE A 170 -2.67 5.16 -15.40
C ILE A 170 -2.08 5.64 -14.07
N VAL A 171 -0.85 5.23 -13.78
CA VAL A 171 -0.19 5.43 -12.47
C VAL A 171 0.87 6.52 -12.49
N ASN A 172 1.45 6.84 -13.66
CA ASN A 172 2.42 7.92 -13.78
C ASN A 172 1.76 9.32 -13.79
N LEU A 173 0.45 9.41 -13.98
CA LEU A 173 -0.31 10.67 -13.91
C LEU A 173 -0.31 11.30 -12.51
N SER A 174 0.04 10.56 -11.47
CA SER A 174 0.08 11.03 -10.09
C SER A 174 1.50 11.29 -9.56
N GLY A 175 2.54 11.04 -10.37
CA GLY A 175 3.95 11.28 -10.05
C GLY A 175 4.58 12.57 -10.61
N GLY A 176 3.79 13.47 -11.21
CA GLY A 176 4.27 14.71 -11.83
C GLY A 176 4.46 15.87 -10.85
N ILE A 177 5.61 15.91 -10.16
CA ILE A 177 6.33 17.15 -9.77
C ILE A 177 7.82 16.89 -9.96
#